data_AF-A0A7V4SXD4-F1
#
_entry.id   AF-A0A7V4SXD4-F1
#
_cell.length_a   1.000
_cell.length_b   1.000
_cell.length_c   1.000
_cell.angle_alpha   90.00
_cell.angle_beta   90.00
_cell.angle_gamma   90.00
#
_symmetry.space_group_name_H-M   'P 1'
#
loop_
_entity.id
_entity.type
_entity.pdbx_description
1 polymer ?
#
loop_
_entity_poly.entity_id
_entity_poly.type
_entity_poly.pdbx_seq_one_letter_code
_entity_poly.pdbx_strand_id
1 'polypeptide(L)'
;MKKEELKYQIRFWRHFLVPMLVLLLLVGAGILGFMVFEKISFLQALYLVAVTLTTVGMRPAENASSWALLFDTVFVVAGVVMVVILLGRALEFVVSGEFVKMRRRRRMEKKIESMKDHYIICGFGRVGHQVAVEFKAAKIPFVVLDSKPETAEELEPQGIPYIVGDITSDRTLLEANIKKAKGLIASADSDTANVFVVLSQEF
;
A
#
# COMPACT_ATOMS: atom_id res chain seq x y z
N MET A 1 2.56 -14.13 -6.88
CA MET A 1 2.78 -13.34 -5.65
C MET A 1 3.89 -12.29 -5.74
N LYS A 2 5.17 -12.63 -5.97
CA LYS A 2 6.25 -11.61 -6.07
C LYS A 2 5.96 -10.51 -7.11
N LYS A 3 5.30 -10.82 -8.24
CA LYS A 3 4.92 -9.84 -9.29
C LYS A 3 3.75 -8.92 -8.91
N GLU A 4 2.82 -9.39 -8.07
CA GLU A 4 1.64 -8.61 -7.66
C GLU A 4 1.97 -7.69 -6.48
N GLU A 5 2.70 -8.21 -5.50
CA GLU A 5 3.33 -7.44 -4.42
C GLU A 5 4.21 -6.34 -5.01
N LEU A 6 5.07 -6.67 -5.99
CA LEU A 6 5.93 -5.71 -6.68
C LEU A 6 5.12 -4.68 -7.47
N LYS A 7 4.01 -5.06 -8.12
CA LYS A 7 3.10 -4.11 -8.79
C LYS A 7 2.45 -3.15 -7.81
N TYR A 8 2.00 -3.64 -6.65
CA TYR A 8 1.38 -2.81 -5.62
C TYR A 8 2.39 -1.84 -4.99
N GLN A 9 3.58 -2.34 -4.69
CA GLN A 9 4.70 -1.55 -4.16
C GLN A 9 5.18 -0.51 -5.18
N ILE A 10 5.30 -0.86 -6.47
CA ILE A 10 5.62 0.08 -7.55
C ILE A 10 4.51 1.13 -7.73
N ARG A 11 3.22 0.75 -7.64
CA ARG A 11 2.11 1.68 -7.78
C ARG A 11 2.07 2.68 -6.62
N PHE A 12 2.29 2.20 -5.40
CA PHE A 12 2.41 3.01 -4.18
C PHE A 12 3.62 3.95 -4.24
N TRP A 13 4.82 3.43 -4.53
CA TRP A 13 6.03 4.25 -4.64
C TRP A 13 5.92 5.28 -5.77
N ARG A 14 5.33 4.95 -6.91
CA ARG A 14 5.08 5.92 -8.00
C ARG A 14 4.07 7.00 -7.58
N HIS A 15 3.11 6.68 -6.72
CA HIS A 15 2.11 7.64 -6.24
C HIS A 15 2.71 8.73 -5.35
N PHE A 16 3.76 8.41 -4.59
CA PHE A 16 4.44 9.34 -3.69
C PHE A 16 5.76 9.91 -4.26
N LEU A 17 6.55 9.11 -4.97
CA LEU A 17 7.83 9.54 -5.55
C LEU A 17 7.65 10.60 -6.63
N VAL A 18 6.65 10.45 -7.51
CA VAL A 18 6.43 11.38 -8.61
C VAL A 18 6.13 12.80 -8.10
N PRO A 19 5.13 13.02 -7.23
CA PRO A 19 4.89 14.35 -6.68
C PRO A 19 6.07 14.84 -5.83
N MET A 20 6.75 13.98 -5.06
CA MET A 20 7.95 14.37 -4.32
C MET A 20 9.07 14.89 -5.25
N LEU A 21 9.28 14.21 -6.37
CA LEU A 21 10.29 14.58 -7.37
C LEU A 21 9.89 15.87 -8.09
N VAL A 22 8.61 16.03 -8.45
CA VAL A 22 8.08 17.28 -9.03
C VAL A 22 8.25 18.44 -8.05
N LEU A 23 8.01 18.23 -6.74
CA LEU A 23 8.22 19.25 -5.71
C LEU A 23 9.69 19.66 -5.65
N LEU A 24 10.62 18.70 -5.64
CA LEU A 24 12.06 18.98 -5.62
C LEU A 24 12.51 19.74 -6.87
N LEU A 25 12.00 19.37 -8.05
CA LEU A 25 12.28 20.10 -9.29
C LEU A 25 11.71 21.51 -9.24
N LEU A 26 10.50 21.68 -8.72
CA LEU A 26 9.87 22.99 -8.59
C LEU A 26 10.64 23.88 -7.60
N VAL A 27 11.06 23.34 -6.45
CA VAL A 27 11.92 24.04 -5.49
C VAL A 27 13.25 24.44 -6.12
N GLY A 28 13.92 23.51 -6.82
CA GLY A 28 15.18 23.79 -7.50
C GLY A 28 15.04 24.87 -8.59
N ALA A 29 13.99 24.77 -9.42
CA ALA A 29 13.67 25.76 -10.44
C ALA A 29 13.33 27.13 -9.83
N GLY A 30 12.60 27.15 -8.72
CA GLY A 30 12.30 28.34 -7.93
C GLY A 30 13.57 29.04 -7.46
N ILE A 31 14.43 28.30 -6.76
CA ILE A 31 15.69 28.84 -6.23
C ILE A 31 16.56 29.42 -7.34
N LEU A 32 16.76 28.65 -8.42
CA LEU A 32 17.58 29.10 -9.55
C LEU A 32 16.97 30.31 -10.25
N GLY A 33 15.65 30.32 -10.46
CA GLY A 33 14.94 31.45 -11.08
C GLY A 33 15.08 32.72 -10.26
N PHE A 34 14.85 32.67 -8.95
CA PHE A 34 15.03 33.82 -8.08
C PHE A 34 16.49 34.31 -8.04
N MET A 35 17.47 33.41 -8.02
CA MET A 35 18.89 33.80 -8.07
C MET A 35 19.27 34.48 -9.40
N VAL A 36 18.68 34.08 -10.53
CA VAL A 36 19.00 34.64 -11.84
C VAL A 36 18.23 35.94 -12.11
N PHE A 37 16.93 35.96 -11.83
CA PHE A 37 16.06 37.09 -12.17
C PHE A 37 16.05 38.19 -11.11
N GLU A 38 16.06 37.84 -9.82
CA GLU A 38 16.10 38.81 -8.72
C GLU A 38 17.52 39.08 -8.19
N LYS A 39 18.52 38.30 -8.61
CA LYS A 39 19.94 38.45 -8.22
C LYS A 39 20.17 38.41 -6.70
N ILE A 40 19.35 37.61 -6.01
CA ILE A 40 19.43 37.41 -4.57
C ILE A 40 20.32 36.22 -4.21
N SER A 41 20.74 36.16 -2.94
CA SER A 41 21.52 35.02 -2.43
C SER A 41 20.69 33.74 -2.37
N PHE A 42 21.36 32.57 -2.41
CA PHE A 42 20.71 31.26 -2.29
C PHE A 42 19.78 31.15 -1.08
N LEU A 43 20.20 31.68 0.08
CA LEU A 43 19.42 31.60 1.30
C LEU A 43 18.13 32.44 1.21
N GLN A 44 18.19 33.61 0.55
CA GLN A 44 17.01 34.44 0.30
C GLN A 44 16.06 33.78 -0.72
N ALA A 45 16.60 33.16 -1.77
CA ALA A 45 15.81 32.42 -2.74
C ALA A 45 15.12 31.21 -2.12
N LEU A 46 15.82 30.46 -1.27
CA LEU A 46 15.24 29.35 -0.50
C LEU A 46 14.12 29.84 0.43
N TYR A 47 14.33 30.98 1.10
CA TYR A 47 13.31 31.60 1.94
C TYR A 47 12.06 31.99 1.14
N LEU A 48 12.22 32.63 -0.02
CA LEU A 48 11.10 32.99 -0.92
C LEU A 48 10.32 31.76 -1.39
N VAL A 49 11.02 30.71 -1.84
CA VAL A 49 10.39 29.44 -2.22
C VAL A 49 9.59 28.85 -1.06
N ALA A 50 10.15 28.84 0.14
CA ALA A 50 9.46 28.33 1.33
C ALA A 50 8.18 29.12 1.62
N VAL A 51 8.23 30.46 1.57
CA VAL A 51 7.08 31.34 1.82
C VAL A 51 6.00 31.24 0.73
N THR A 52 6.39 30.99 -0.52
CA THR A 52 5.44 30.72 -1.61
C THR A 52 4.76 29.36 -1.43
N LEU A 53 5.50 28.31 -1.07
CA LEU A 53 4.94 26.97 -0.84
C LEU A 53 4.04 26.91 0.39
N THR A 54 4.25 27.74 1.41
CA THR A 54 3.32 27.87 2.54
C THR A 54 2.08 28.69 2.19
N THR A 55 1.94 29.14 0.93
CA THR A 55 0.82 29.96 0.42
C THR A 55 0.66 31.32 1.11
N VAL A 56 1.65 31.74 1.92
CA VAL A 56 1.69 33.07 2.52
C VAL A 56 1.90 34.11 1.42
N GLY A 57 2.84 33.84 0.52
CA GLY A 57 3.23 34.75 -0.55
C GLY A 57 3.91 36.02 -0.03
N MET A 58 4.67 36.67 -0.90
CA MET A 58 5.22 38.00 -0.63
C MET A 58 5.00 38.89 -1.84
N ARG A 59 5.01 40.21 -1.59
CA ARG A 59 4.99 41.18 -2.67
C ARG A 59 6.31 41.08 -3.46
N PRO A 60 6.26 41.14 -4.80
CA PRO A 60 7.46 41.26 -5.63
C PRO A 60 8.29 42.49 -5.27
N ALA A 61 9.58 42.45 -5.57
CA ALA A 61 10.46 43.60 -5.40
C ALA A 61 9.97 44.82 -6.19
N GLU A 62 10.05 46.02 -5.61
CA GLU A 62 9.50 47.26 -6.20
C GLU A 62 10.08 47.60 -7.59
N ASN A 63 11.30 47.14 -7.89
CA ASN A 63 11.99 47.35 -9.17
C ASN A 63 12.18 46.05 -9.96
N ALA A 64 11.31 45.06 -9.78
CA ALA A 64 11.40 43.78 -10.49
C ALA A 64 11.25 43.99 -12.01
N SER A 65 12.09 43.31 -12.77
CA SER A 65 11.96 43.24 -14.23
C SER A 65 10.64 42.54 -14.62
N SER A 66 10.07 42.88 -15.78
CA SER A 66 8.87 42.20 -16.29
C SER A 66 9.04 40.68 -16.39
N TRP A 67 10.25 40.20 -16.68
CA TRP A 67 10.57 38.77 -16.72
C TRP A 67 10.57 38.11 -15.34
N ALA A 68 11.05 38.81 -14.31
CA ALA A 68 10.99 38.34 -12.93
C ALA A 68 9.53 38.24 -12.46
N LEU A 69 8.72 39.26 -12.76
CA LEU A 69 7.30 39.27 -12.38
C LEU A 69 6.50 38.14 -13.04
N LEU A 70 6.78 37.85 -14.31
CA LEU A 70 6.17 36.72 -15.03
C LEU A 70 6.60 35.39 -14.41
N PHE A 71 7.89 35.23 -14.11
CA PHE A 71 8.42 34.04 -13.45
C PHE A 71 7.74 33.82 -12.09
N ASP A 72 7.68 34.84 -11.24
CA ASP A 72 7.06 34.77 -9.91
C ASP A 72 5.61 34.36 -9.99
N THR A 73 4.87 34.95 -10.93
CA THR A 73 3.44 34.66 -11.14
C THR A 73 3.24 33.19 -11.52
N VAL A 74 4.01 32.69 -12.50
CA VAL A 74 3.95 31.28 -12.93
C VAL A 74 4.36 30.35 -11.80
N PHE A 75 5.40 30.71 -11.05
CA PHE A 75 5.92 29.92 -9.94
C PHE A 75 4.91 29.82 -8.79
N VAL A 76 4.27 30.92 -8.40
CA VAL A 76 3.21 30.94 -7.38
C VAL A 76 2.04 30.07 -7.79
N VAL A 77 1.55 30.19 -9.04
CA VAL A 77 0.44 29.34 -9.53
C VAL A 77 0.83 27.87 -9.51
N ALA A 78 2.03 27.52 -9.99
CA ALA A 78 2.51 26.15 -9.97
C ALA A 78 2.67 25.61 -8.54
N GLY A 79 3.19 26.43 -7.61
CA GLY A 79 3.33 26.09 -6.20
C GLY A 79 1.98 25.82 -5.53
N VAL A 80 0.97 26.66 -5.76
CA VAL A 80 -0.37 26.46 -5.22
C VAL A 80 -0.99 25.17 -5.74
N VAL A 81 -0.94 24.92 -7.06
CA VAL A 81 -1.43 23.67 -7.65
C VAL A 81 -0.73 22.46 -7.03
N MET A 82 0.58 22.56 -6.82
CA MET A 82 1.37 21.49 -6.21
C MET A 82 0.93 21.20 -4.77
N VAL A 83 0.73 22.23 -3.95
CA VAL A 83 0.27 22.08 -2.56
C VAL A 83 -1.11 21.44 -2.51
N VAL A 84 -2.05 21.87 -3.37
CA VAL A 84 -3.40 21.29 -3.46
C VAL A 84 -3.33 19.80 -3.80
N ILE A 85 -2.51 19.41 -4.77
CA ILE A 85 -2.32 17.99 -5.14
C ILE A 85 -1.75 17.20 -3.95
N LEU A 86 -0.73 17.73 -3.26
CA LEU A 86 -0.11 17.06 -2.11
C LEU A 86 -1.11 16.88 -0.95
N LEU A 87 -1.92 17.89 -0.66
CA LEU A 87 -2.97 17.80 0.37
C LEU A 87 -4.04 16.77 -0.01
N GLY A 88 -4.48 16.75 -1.26
CA GLY A 88 -5.43 15.74 -1.76
C GLY A 88 -4.89 14.32 -1.58
N ARG A 89 -3.62 14.08 -1.91
CA ARG A 89 -2.96 12.77 -1.73
C ARG A 89 -2.78 12.39 -0.26
N ALA A 90 -2.45 13.36 0.59
CA ALA A 90 -2.36 13.12 2.02
C ALA A 90 -3.73 12.71 2.59
N LEU A 91 -4.81 13.37 2.15
CA LEU A 91 -6.17 13.02 2.54
C LEU A 91 -6.57 11.63 2.03
N GLU A 92 -6.33 11.32 0.76
CA GLU A 92 -6.57 9.98 0.19
C GLU A 92 -5.84 8.89 0.99
N PHE A 93 -4.60 9.13 1.40
CA PHE A 93 -3.84 8.19 2.23
C PHE A 93 -4.48 7.96 3.61
N VAL A 94 -4.97 9.03 4.25
CA VAL A 94 -5.68 8.93 5.54
C VAL A 94 -7.02 8.19 5.38
N VAL A 95 -7.79 8.52 4.34
CA VAL A 95 -9.14 7.98 4.10
C VAL A 95 -9.10 6.53 3.61
N SER A 96 -8.19 6.22 2.67
CA SER A 96 -8.03 4.86 2.13
C SER A 96 -7.60 3.86 3.21
N GLY A 97 -7.06 4.35 4.33
CA GLY A 97 -6.59 3.53 5.43
C GLY A 97 -5.52 2.53 4.97
N GLU A 98 -4.78 2.83 3.90
CA GLU A 98 -3.74 1.93 3.37
C GLU A 98 -2.74 1.55 4.47
N PHE A 99 -2.43 2.47 5.38
CA PHE A 99 -1.63 2.20 6.56
C PHE A 99 -2.27 1.15 7.49
N VAL A 100 -3.59 1.21 7.69
CA VAL A 100 -4.35 0.24 8.49
C VAL A 100 -4.34 -1.12 7.81
N LYS A 101 -4.59 -1.19 6.49
CA LYS A 101 -4.54 -2.44 5.71
C LYS A 101 -3.16 -3.10 5.79
N MET A 102 -2.09 -2.34 5.56
CA MET A 102 -0.72 -2.83 5.69
C MET A 102 -0.39 -3.32 7.10
N ARG A 103 -0.77 -2.57 8.14
CA ARG A 103 -0.54 -2.96 9.54
C ARG A 103 -1.33 -4.21 9.91
N ARG A 104 -2.57 -4.34 9.41
CA ARG A 104 -3.45 -5.47 9.68
C ARG A 104 -2.96 -6.74 8.99
N ARG A 105 -2.50 -6.64 7.74
CA ARG A 105 -1.87 -7.76 7.02
C ARG A 105 -0.63 -8.29 7.73
N ARG A 106 0.30 -7.41 8.13
CA ARG A 106 1.48 -7.82 8.92
C ARG A 106 1.11 -8.45 10.26
N ARG A 107 0.06 -7.98 10.92
CA ARG A 107 -0.47 -8.61 12.14
C ARG A 107 -1.05 -9.99 11.85
N MET A 108 -1.73 -10.14 10.72
CA MET A 108 -2.30 -11.42 10.28
C MET A 108 -1.21 -12.45 9.98
N GLU A 109 -0.20 -12.07 9.21
CA GLU A 109 0.95 -12.92 8.89
C GLU A 109 1.63 -13.41 10.18
N LYS A 110 1.93 -12.48 11.11
CA LYS A 110 2.49 -12.85 12.43
C LYS A 110 1.57 -13.75 13.25
N LYS A 111 0.26 -13.54 13.17
CA LYS A 111 -0.73 -14.40 13.84
C LYS A 111 -0.62 -15.82 13.29
N ILE A 112 -0.65 -15.99 11.97
CA ILE A 112 -0.55 -17.30 11.29
C ILE A 112 0.78 -17.99 11.61
N GLU A 113 1.91 -17.27 11.55
CA GLU A 113 3.23 -17.80 11.92
C GLU A 113 3.31 -18.32 13.36
N SER A 114 2.53 -17.72 14.27
CA SER A 114 2.47 -18.11 15.68
C SER A 114 1.51 -19.27 15.97
N MET A 115 0.63 -19.62 15.02
CA MET A 115 -0.37 -20.67 15.20
C MET A 115 0.28 -22.05 15.33
N LYS A 116 -0.39 -22.91 16.11
CA LYS A 116 -0.06 -24.32 16.33
C LYS A 116 -1.37 -25.07 16.53
N ASP A 117 -1.37 -26.36 16.21
CA ASP A 117 -2.53 -27.25 16.35
C ASP A 117 -3.79 -26.71 15.64
N HIS A 118 -3.59 -25.91 14.58
CA HIS A 118 -4.63 -25.30 13.78
C HIS A 118 -4.91 -26.08 12.51
N TYR A 119 -6.07 -25.86 11.92
CA TYR A 119 -6.41 -26.42 10.62
C TYR A 119 -6.18 -25.43 9.48
N ILE A 120 -5.84 -25.93 8.31
CA ILE A 120 -5.76 -25.13 7.08
C ILE A 120 -6.94 -25.50 6.19
N ILE A 121 -7.75 -24.52 5.80
CA ILE A 121 -8.84 -24.72 4.82
C ILE A 121 -8.34 -24.22 3.46
N CYS A 122 -8.09 -25.14 2.53
CA CYS A 122 -7.62 -24.82 1.18
C CYS A 122 -8.79 -24.71 0.21
N GLY A 123 -9.11 -23.49 -0.19
CA GLY A 123 -10.26 -23.13 -1.02
C GLY A 123 -11.43 -22.65 -0.15
N PHE A 124 -11.85 -21.41 -0.36
CA PHE A 124 -12.99 -20.75 0.29
C PHE A 124 -14.19 -20.65 -0.67
N GLY A 125 -14.46 -21.76 -1.37
CA GLY A 125 -15.70 -21.94 -2.13
C GLY A 125 -16.85 -22.38 -1.22
N ARG A 126 -17.87 -23.03 -1.81
CA ARG A 126 -19.06 -23.48 -1.07
C ARG A 126 -18.74 -24.35 0.15
N VAL A 127 -17.87 -25.34 -0.03
CA VAL A 127 -17.50 -26.29 1.03
C VAL A 127 -16.62 -25.62 2.08
N GLY A 128 -15.54 -24.94 1.65
CA GLY A 128 -14.63 -24.27 2.58
C GLY A 128 -15.30 -23.18 3.42
N HIS A 129 -16.27 -22.46 2.84
CA HIS A 129 -17.08 -21.49 3.57
C HIS A 129 -17.88 -22.16 4.69
N GLN A 130 -18.58 -23.26 4.40
CA GLN A 130 -19.33 -24.01 5.41
C GLN A 130 -18.43 -24.53 6.53
N VAL A 131 -17.27 -25.10 6.18
CA VAL A 131 -16.28 -25.59 7.17
C VAL A 131 -15.78 -24.44 8.05
N ALA A 132 -15.49 -23.27 7.48
CA ALA A 132 -15.04 -22.11 8.23
C ALA A 132 -16.12 -21.61 9.22
N VAL A 133 -17.39 -21.63 8.83
CA VAL A 133 -18.52 -21.27 9.70
C VAL A 133 -18.61 -22.24 10.90
N GLU A 134 -18.55 -23.55 10.63
CA GLU A 134 -18.61 -24.57 11.68
C GLU A 134 -17.40 -24.51 12.62
N PHE A 135 -16.19 -24.35 12.07
CA PHE A 135 -14.97 -24.24 12.87
C PHE A 135 -14.98 -22.99 13.74
N LYS A 136 -15.48 -21.87 13.22
CA LYS A 136 -15.65 -20.64 13.99
C LYS A 136 -16.64 -20.83 15.14
N ALA A 137 -17.78 -21.48 14.89
CA ALA A 137 -18.77 -21.79 15.92
C ALA A 137 -18.21 -22.74 17.00
N ALA A 138 -17.43 -23.74 16.59
CA ALA A 138 -16.77 -24.69 17.47
C ALA A 138 -15.50 -24.16 18.15
N LYS A 139 -15.08 -22.91 17.85
CA LYS A 139 -13.82 -22.30 18.33
C LYS A 139 -12.56 -23.13 18.00
N ILE A 140 -12.59 -23.85 16.89
CA ILE A 140 -11.44 -24.58 16.38
C ILE A 140 -10.49 -23.56 15.73
N PRO A 141 -9.18 -23.54 16.04
CA PRO A 141 -8.24 -22.64 15.37
C PRO A 141 -8.04 -23.04 13.90
N PHE A 142 -8.20 -22.09 12.98
CA PHE A 142 -7.94 -22.34 11.55
C PHE A 142 -7.45 -21.10 10.80
N VAL A 143 -6.85 -21.35 9.64
CA VAL A 143 -6.50 -20.36 8.62
C VAL A 143 -7.11 -20.77 7.29
N VAL A 144 -7.63 -19.81 6.54
CA VAL A 144 -8.16 -20.03 5.19
C VAL A 144 -7.10 -19.69 4.16
N LEU A 145 -6.93 -20.54 3.16
CA LEU A 145 -6.06 -20.31 2.02
C LEU A 145 -6.89 -20.36 0.74
N ASP A 146 -6.95 -19.29 -0.04
CA ASP A 146 -7.67 -19.26 -1.33
C ASP A 146 -6.85 -18.50 -2.38
N SER A 147 -7.05 -18.81 -3.65
CA SER A 147 -6.49 -18.07 -4.78
C SER A 147 -7.27 -16.79 -5.10
N LYS A 148 -8.52 -16.69 -4.65
CA LYS A 148 -9.46 -15.60 -4.96
C LYS A 148 -9.24 -14.37 -4.05
N PRO A 149 -9.06 -13.16 -4.59
CA PRO A 149 -8.90 -11.95 -3.78
C PRO A 149 -10.14 -11.58 -2.97
N GLU A 150 -11.34 -11.99 -3.42
CA GLU A 150 -12.62 -11.73 -2.75
C GLU A 150 -12.67 -12.35 -1.35
N THR A 151 -11.93 -13.44 -1.13
CA THR A 151 -11.79 -14.10 0.18
C THR A 151 -11.25 -13.14 1.25
N ALA A 152 -10.36 -12.22 0.87
CA ALA A 152 -9.84 -11.21 1.79
C ALA A 152 -10.95 -10.26 2.26
N GLU A 153 -11.81 -9.81 1.33
CA GLU A 153 -12.87 -8.84 1.63
C GLU A 153 -13.90 -9.41 2.61
N GLU A 154 -14.15 -10.72 2.56
CA GLU A 154 -15.12 -11.38 3.43
C GLU A 154 -14.55 -11.79 4.80
N LEU A 155 -13.33 -12.31 4.83
CA LEU A 155 -12.71 -12.85 6.06
C LEU A 155 -12.06 -11.76 6.91
N GLU A 156 -11.56 -10.69 6.27
CA GLU A 156 -10.85 -9.64 6.98
C GLU A 156 -11.73 -8.92 8.01
N PRO A 157 -12.96 -8.46 7.71
CA PRO A 157 -13.86 -7.84 8.69
C PRO A 157 -14.18 -8.77 9.86
N GLN A 158 -14.20 -10.08 9.62
CA GLN A 158 -14.49 -11.10 10.64
C GLN A 158 -13.28 -11.44 11.52
N GLY A 159 -12.08 -10.93 11.19
CA GLY A 159 -10.84 -11.22 11.92
C GLY A 159 -10.36 -12.67 11.78
N ILE A 160 -10.85 -13.38 10.77
CA ILE A 160 -10.48 -14.76 10.46
C ILE A 160 -9.12 -14.75 9.75
N PRO A 161 -8.14 -15.56 10.20
CA PRO A 161 -6.86 -15.67 9.51
C PRO A 161 -7.03 -16.19 8.08
N TYR A 162 -6.44 -15.50 7.12
CA TYR A 162 -6.49 -15.88 5.71
C TYR A 162 -5.18 -15.59 4.98
N ILE A 163 -4.96 -16.30 3.88
CA ILE A 163 -3.90 -16.06 2.89
C ILE A 163 -4.54 -16.10 1.51
N VAL A 164 -4.25 -15.09 0.69
CA VAL A 164 -4.61 -15.10 -0.73
C VAL A 164 -3.37 -15.49 -1.54
N GLY A 165 -3.42 -16.65 -2.18
CA GLY A 165 -2.31 -17.18 -2.95
C GLY A 165 -2.64 -18.52 -3.59
N ASP A 166 -1.74 -18.99 -4.44
CA ASP A 166 -1.89 -20.29 -5.08
C ASP A 166 -1.87 -21.41 -4.04
N ILE A 167 -3.02 -22.05 -3.86
CA ILE A 167 -3.24 -23.17 -2.93
C ILE A 167 -2.36 -24.38 -3.24
N THR A 168 -1.89 -24.53 -4.48
CA THR A 168 -1.01 -25.62 -4.91
C THR A 168 0.48 -25.31 -4.71
N SER A 169 0.83 -24.12 -4.23
CA SER A 169 2.23 -23.78 -4.02
C SER A 169 2.69 -24.09 -2.59
N ASP A 170 3.76 -24.87 -2.46
CA ASP A 170 4.41 -25.17 -1.17
C ASP A 170 4.74 -23.91 -0.37
N ARG A 171 5.15 -22.84 -1.07
CA ARG A 171 5.44 -21.56 -0.44
C ARG A 171 4.21 -20.99 0.28
N THR A 172 3.05 -21.08 -0.34
CA THR A 172 1.81 -20.55 0.24
C THR A 172 1.33 -21.43 1.40
N LEU A 173 1.54 -22.75 1.32
CA LEU A 173 1.29 -23.67 2.43
C LEU A 173 2.23 -23.42 3.62
N LEU A 174 3.50 -23.11 3.36
CA LEU A 174 4.47 -22.70 4.38
C LEU A 174 4.07 -21.39 5.05
N GLU A 175 3.59 -20.40 4.29
CA GLU A 175 3.02 -19.15 4.83
C GLU A 175 1.80 -19.43 5.71
N ALA A 176 0.99 -20.46 5.40
CA ALA A 176 -0.11 -20.96 6.23
C ALA A 176 0.35 -21.75 7.47
N ASN A 177 1.66 -21.87 7.68
CA ASN A 177 2.29 -22.57 8.80
C ASN A 177 1.86 -24.05 8.91
N ILE A 178 1.76 -24.69 7.75
CA ILE A 178 1.47 -26.12 7.55
C ILE A 178 2.25 -27.06 8.47
N LYS A 179 3.54 -26.77 8.73
CA LYS A 179 4.41 -27.62 9.56
C LYS A 179 3.96 -27.77 11.01
N LYS A 180 3.11 -26.88 11.50
CA LYS A 180 2.56 -26.89 12.86
C LYS A 180 1.03 -27.06 12.86
N ALA A 181 0.45 -27.29 11.69
CA ALA A 181 -0.99 -27.51 11.55
C ALA A 181 -1.36 -28.92 12.05
N LYS A 182 -2.54 -29.03 12.65
CA LYS A 182 -3.14 -30.31 13.06
C LYS A 182 -3.72 -31.09 11.89
N GLY A 183 -4.08 -30.40 10.82
CA GLY A 183 -4.62 -31.02 9.62
C GLY A 183 -4.99 -29.99 8.55
N LEU A 184 -5.35 -30.50 7.39
CA LEU A 184 -5.73 -29.71 6.23
C LEU A 184 -7.05 -30.21 5.65
N ILE A 185 -7.88 -29.26 5.22
CA ILE A 185 -9.14 -29.51 4.51
C ILE A 185 -8.93 -29.05 3.06
N ALA A 186 -8.97 -30.00 2.13
CA ALA A 186 -8.91 -29.73 0.70
C ALA A 186 -10.35 -29.49 0.19
N SER A 187 -10.69 -28.23 -0.03
CA SER A 187 -12.03 -27.77 -0.46
C SER A 187 -11.95 -26.82 -1.65
N ALA A 188 -10.95 -26.99 -2.50
CA ALA A 188 -10.83 -26.26 -3.75
C ALA A 188 -11.91 -26.71 -4.74
N ASP A 189 -12.28 -25.81 -5.65
CA ASP A 189 -13.25 -26.11 -6.72
C ASP A 189 -12.73 -27.16 -7.73
N SER A 190 -11.44 -27.52 -7.67
CA SER A 190 -10.79 -28.48 -8.57
C SER A 190 -10.30 -29.72 -7.82
N ASP A 191 -10.77 -30.90 -8.24
CA ASP A 191 -10.33 -32.19 -7.70
C ASP A 191 -8.82 -32.41 -7.85
N THR A 192 -8.24 -31.95 -8.97
CA THR A 192 -6.79 -32.01 -9.18
C THR A 192 -6.02 -31.16 -8.17
N ALA A 193 -6.53 -29.98 -7.84
CA ALA A 193 -5.93 -29.14 -6.80
C ALA A 193 -6.05 -29.80 -5.42
N ASN A 194 -7.18 -30.44 -5.12
CA ASN A 194 -7.38 -31.16 -3.86
C ASN A 194 -6.40 -32.34 -3.71
N VAL A 195 -6.20 -33.13 -4.76
CA VAL A 195 -5.19 -34.22 -4.75
C VAL A 195 -3.79 -33.66 -4.57
N PHE A 196 -3.44 -32.59 -5.30
CA PHE A 196 -2.11 -31.98 -5.19
C PHE A 196 -1.81 -31.50 -3.77
N VAL A 197 -2.78 -30.80 -3.15
CA VAL A 197 -2.62 -30.25 -1.79
C VAL A 197 -2.44 -31.35 -0.74
N VAL A 198 -3.06 -32.51 -0.93
CA VAL A 198 -2.87 -33.68 -0.06
C VAL A 198 -1.49 -34.32 -0.27
N LEU A 199 -1.02 -34.41 -1.52
CA LEU A 199 0.28 -34.98 -1.85
C LEU A 199 1.47 -34.08 -1.48
N SER A 200 1.29 -32.76 -1.47
CA SER A 200 2.35 -31.82 -1.06
C SER A 200 2.63 -31.83 0.45
N GLN A 201 1.83 -32.56 1.25
CA GLN A 201 2.09 -32.86 2.66
C GLN A 201 3.08 -34.04 2.78
N GLU A 202 4.31 -33.93 2.26
CA GLU A 202 5.34 -34.91 2.63
C GLU A 202 5.82 -34.61 4.07
N PHE A 203 5.73 -35.63 4.92
CA PHE A 203 6.02 -35.62 6.36
C PHE A 203 7.49 -35.32 6.69
#